data_AF-U3TVE9-F1
#
_entry.id   AF-U3TVE9-F1
#
_cell.length_a   1.000
_cell.length_b   1.000
_cell.length_c   1.000
_cell.angle_alpha   90.00
_cell.angle_beta   90.00
_cell.angle_gamma   90.00
#
_symmetry.space_group_name_H-M   'P 1'
#
loop_
_entity.id
_entity.type
_entity.pdbx_description
1 polymer ?
#
loop_
_entity_poly.entity_id
_entity_poly.type
_entity_poly.pdbx_seq_one_letter_code
_entity_poly.pdbx_strand_id
1 'polypeptide(L)'
;MLAVILSVGGVHGFWLVLIGSLILRTMMVVCPAILQPFTRKITNSDDLALGHFGSTGYLLSALVGKAVGKGSPSIEELKVPKTLNFLRDSSVAISLTMMILFVALVLVAGKEFTES
;
A
#
# COMPACT_ATOMS: atom_id res chain seq x y z
N MET A 1 -2.15 16.01 -3.21
CA MET A 1 -1.65 16.32 -1.85
C MET A 1 -0.41 17.20 -1.85
N LEU A 2 0.69 16.83 -2.53
CA LEU A 2 1.92 17.64 -2.55
C LEU A 2 1.70 19.12 -2.91
N ALA A 3 0.92 19.41 -3.97
CA ALA A 3 0.62 20.78 -4.38
C ALA A 3 -0.17 21.58 -3.32
N VAL A 4 -1.05 20.92 -2.56
CA VAL A 4 -1.81 21.55 -1.47
C VAL A 4 -0.88 21.94 -0.33
N ILE A 5 0.05 21.05 0.04
CA ILE A 5 1.03 21.29 1.10
C ILE A 5 1.94 22.47 0.72
N LEU A 6 2.44 22.52 -0.51
CA LEU A 6 3.27 23.61 -1.00
C LEU A 6 2.50 24.95 -1.10
N SER A 7 1.22 24.89 -1.47
CA SER A 7 0.35 26.07 -1.52
C SER A 7 0.02 26.62 -0.13
N VAL A 8 -0.19 25.76 0.86
CA VAL A 8 -0.35 26.17 2.27
C VAL A 8 0.98 26.68 2.83
N GLY A 9 2.11 26.13 2.37
CA GLY A 9 3.46 26.60 2.69
C GLY A 9 3.88 27.92 2.04
N GLY A 10 2.96 28.61 1.35
CA GLY A 10 3.19 29.96 0.80
C GLY A 10 3.79 30.02 -0.61
N VAL A 11 3.90 28.89 -1.32
CA VAL A 11 4.38 28.87 -2.71
C VAL A 11 3.20 28.91 -3.68
N HIS A 12 3.17 29.89 -4.58
CA HIS A 12 2.04 30.11 -5.49
C HIS A 12 2.45 30.20 -6.97
N GLY A 13 1.46 29.99 -7.83
CA GLY A 13 1.57 30.21 -9.28
C GLY A 13 2.62 29.33 -9.96
N PHE A 14 3.48 29.95 -10.76
CA PHE A 14 4.49 29.26 -11.56
C PHE A 14 5.48 28.45 -10.72
N TRP A 15 5.95 29.00 -9.61
CA TRP A 15 6.92 28.33 -8.71
C TRP A 15 6.34 27.08 -8.06
N LEU A 16 5.04 27.08 -7.76
CA LEU A 16 4.34 25.93 -7.21
C LEU A 16 4.38 24.74 -8.19
N VAL A 17 4.09 25.01 -9.46
CA VAL A 17 4.07 23.98 -10.51
C VAL A 17 5.48 23.47 -10.79
N LEU A 18 6.47 24.37 -10.89
CA LEU A 18 7.84 24.02 -11.20
C LEU A 18 8.46 23.15 -10.10
N ILE A 19 8.36 23.58 -8.84
CA ILE A 19 8.92 22.86 -7.69
C ILE A 19 8.13 21.58 -7.44
N GLY A 20 6.79 21.65 -7.48
CA GLY A 20 5.94 20.49 -7.25
C GLY A 20 6.13 19.39 -8.29
N SER A 21 6.24 19.74 -9.57
CA SER A 21 6.49 18.77 -10.64
C SER A 21 7.89 18.18 -10.57
N LEU A 22 8.92 18.97 -10.23
CA LEU A 22 10.28 18.49 -10.08
C LEU A 22 10.41 17.47 -8.93
N ILE A 23 9.84 17.80 -7.77
CA ILE A 23 9.84 16.92 -6.60
C ILE A 23 9.07 15.64 -6.92
N LEU A 24 7.86 15.77 -7.49
CA LEU A 24 7.03 14.62 -7.83
C LEU A 24 7.72 13.70 -8.85
N ARG A 25 8.32 14.26 -9.91
CA ARG A 25 9.02 13.50 -10.94
C ARG A 25 10.22 12.77 -10.38
N THR A 26 11.02 13.44 -9.55
CA THR A 26 12.19 12.83 -8.90
C THR A 26 11.75 11.66 -8.02
N MET A 27 10.70 11.86 -7.22
CA MET A 27 10.18 10.81 -6.35
C MET A 27 9.63 9.62 -7.13
N MET A 28 8.92 9.86 -8.23
CA MET A 28 8.37 8.82 -9.10
C MET A 28 9.42 8.07 -9.93
N VAL A 29 10.68 8.53 -9.97
CA VAL A 29 11.80 7.80 -10.59
C VAL A 29 12.61 7.05 -9.53
N VAL A 30 12.94 7.72 -8.42
CA VAL A 30 13.79 7.15 -7.37
C VAL A 30 13.08 6.04 -6.59
N CYS A 31 11.79 6.23 -6.25
CA CYS A 31 11.02 5.24 -5.50
C CYS A 31 10.93 3.87 -6.21
N PRO A 32 10.48 3.76 -7.48
CA PRO A 32 10.43 2.47 -8.15
C PRO A 32 11.83 1.86 -8.31
N ALA A 33 12.87 2.65 -8.55
CA ALA A 33 14.24 2.13 -8.66
C ALA A 33 14.73 1.45 -7.37
N ILE A 34 14.41 2.02 -6.20
CA ILE A 34 14.77 1.42 -4.90
C ILE A 34 13.93 0.16 -4.62
N LEU A 35 12.66 0.15 -5.03
CA LEU A 35 11.75 -0.97 -4.79
C LEU A 35 11.92 -2.12 -5.79
N GLN A 36 12.42 -1.85 -7.00
CA GLN A 36 12.60 -2.84 -8.07
C GLN A 36 13.22 -4.18 -7.63
N PRO A 37 14.32 -4.24 -6.84
CA PRO A 37 14.89 -5.52 -6.40
C PRO A 37 13.96 -6.31 -5.47
N PHE A 38 13.05 -5.64 -4.75
CA PHE A 38 12.03 -6.30 -3.92
C PHE A 38 10.82 -6.70 -4.77
N THR A 39 10.36 -5.82 -5.67
CA THR A 39 9.24 -6.11 -6.58
C THR A 39 9.55 -7.31 -7.45
N ARG A 40 10.73 -7.36 -8.09
CA ARG A 40 11.16 -8.49 -8.93
C ARG A 40 11.21 -9.83 -8.19
N LYS A 41 11.52 -9.83 -6.88
CA LYS A 41 11.49 -11.06 -6.07
C LYS A 41 10.08 -11.57 -5.82
N ILE A 42 9.09 -10.69 -5.80
CA ILE A 42 7.69 -11.03 -5.52
C ILE A 42 6.98 -11.41 -6.83
N THR A 43 7.15 -10.60 -7.88
CA THR A 43 6.48 -10.79 -9.17
C THR A 43 7.16 -11.81 -10.07
N ASN A 44 8.41 -12.19 -9.78
CA ASN A 44 9.27 -13.02 -10.65
C ASN A 44 9.44 -12.47 -12.08
N SER A 45 9.08 -11.22 -12.34
CA SER A 45 9.29 -10.53 -13.62
C SER A 45 9.83 -9.11 -13.39
N ASP A 46 10.55 -8.60 -14.38
CA ASP A 46 11.12 -7.23 -14.39
C ASP A 46 10.19 -6.21 -15.09
N ASP A 47 9.03 -6.65 -15.58
CA ASP A 47 8.08 -5.81 -16.34
C ASP A 47 7.30 -4.80 -15.46
N LEU A 48 7.34 -4.97 -14.13
CA LEU A 48 6.53 -4.20 -13.19
C LEU A 48 7.40 -3.46 -12.18
N ALA A 49 7.21 -2.14 -12.10
CA ALA A 49 7.85 -1.26 -11.14
C ALA A 49 6.81 -0.53 -10.28
N LEU A 50 7.03 -0.46 -8.96
CA LEU A 50 6.09 0.17 -8.02
C LEU A 50 6.40 1.66 -7.81
N GLY A 51 5.76 2.51 -8.61
CA GLY A 51 5.77 3.96 -8.46
C GLY A 51 4.55 4.48 -7.69
N HIS A 52 4.60 4.47 -6.36
CA HIS A 52 3.53 5.02 -5.51
C HIS A 52 4.10 5.97 -4.45
N PHE A 53 3.33 6.99 -4.05
CA PHE A 53 3.65 7.81 -2.88
C PHE A 53 3.89 7.03 -1.57
N GLY A 54 3.41 5.78 -1.48
CA GLY A 54 3.61 4.88 -0.33
C GLY A 54 4.87 4.02 -0.40
N SER A 55 5.75 4.23 -1.39
CA SER A 55 6.91 3.36 -1.63
C SER A 55 7.86 3.25 -0.43
N THR A 56 8.01 4.27 0.41
CA THR A 56 8.80 4.17 1.66
C THR A 56 8.21 3.15 2.63
N GLY A 57 6.87 3.10 2.74
CA GLY A 57 6.18 2.11 3.55
C GLY A 57 6.40 0.70 3.01
N TYR A 58 6.29 0.52 1.70
CA TYR A 58 6.57 -0.78 1.06
C TYR A 58 8.03 -1.22 1.27
N LEU A 59 8.98 -0.29 1.21
CA LEU A 59 10.39 -0.58 1.48
C LEU A 59 10.59 -1.04 2.93
N LEU A 60 10.01 -0.32 3.89
CA LEU A 60 10.06 -0.70 5.31
C LEU A 60 9.42 -2.08 5.53
N SER A 61 8.23 -2.32 4.98
CA SER A 61 7.57 -3.63 5.05
C SER A 61 8.41 -4.74 4.41
N ALA A 62 9.06 -4.47 3.28
CA ALA A 62 9.94 -5.43 2.62
C ALA A 62 11.21 -5.73 3.45
N LEU A 63 11.78 -4.72 4.11
CA LEU A 63 12.93 -4.89 5.00
C LEU A 63 12.56 -5.66 6.28
N VAL A 64 11.43 -5.33 6.90
CA VAL A 64 10.91 -6.05 8.07
C VAL A 64 10.55 -7.49 7.69
N GLY A 65 9.89 -7.69 6.55
CA GLY A 65 9.59 -9.02 6.01
C GLY A 65 10.85 -9.84 5.72
N LYS A 66 11.92 -9.20 5.22
CA LYS A 66 13.23 -9.84 5.03
C LYS A 66 13.89 -10.22 6.36
N ALA A 67 13.75 -9.38 7.40
CA ALA A 67 14.37 -9.62 8.70
C ALA A 67 13.64 -10.68 9.53
N VAL A 68 12.30 -10.67 9.52
CA VAL A 68 11.45 -11.52 10.36
C VAL A 68 10.99 -12.78 9.62
N GLY A 69 10.82 -12.71 8.31
CA GLY A 69 10.13 -13.74 7.53
C GLY A 69 10.87 -15.08 7.42
N LYS A 70 12.20 -15.13 7.59
CA LYS A 70 13.01 -16.38 7.57
C LYS A 70 12.63 -17.41 6.48
N GLY A 71 12.21 -16.97 5.28
CA GLY A 71 11.78 -17.89 4.22
C GLY A 71 10.41 -18.54 4.44
N SER A 72 9.54 -17.92 5.23
CA SER A 72 8.17 -18.38 5.44
C SER A 72 7.40 -18.39 4.11
N PRO A 73 6.56 -19.42 3.89
CA PRO A 73 5.77 -19.52 2.68
C PRO A 73 4.83 -18.32 2.55
N SER A 74 4.56 -17.93 1.30
CA SER A 74 3.53 -16.93 1.02
C SER A 74 2.19 -17.40 1.61
N ILE A 75 1.42 -16.46 2.16
CA ILE A 75 0.08 -16.76 2.68
C ILE A 75 -0.84 -17.29 1.57
N GLU A 76 -0.55 -16.96 0.32
CA GLU A 76 -1.27 -17.45 -0.86
C GLU A 76 -1.01 -18.94 -1.16
N GLU A 77 0.11 -19.48 -0.68
CA GLU A 77 0.52 -20.88 -0.87
C GLU A 77 0.17 -21.78 0.34
N LEU A 78 -0.39 -21.21 1.40
CA LEU A 78 -0.77 -21.94 2.60
C LEU A 78 -1.92 -22.91 2.30
N LYS A 79 -1.72 -24.20 2.61
CA LYS A 79 -2.75 -25.23 2.45
C LYS A 79 -3.82 -25.08 3.54
N VAL A 80 -4.86 -24.31 3.22
CA VAL A 80 -6.05 -24.19 4.07
C VAL A 80 -6.92 -25.46 3.98
N PRO A 81 -7.58 -25.89 5.07
CA PRO A 81 -8.49 -27.04 5.05
C PRO A 81 -9.66 -26.81 4.09
N LYS A 82 -10.24 -27.89 3.54
CA LYS A 82 -11.26 -27.85 2.47
C LYS A 82 -12.44 -26.89 2.74
N THR A 83 -12.84 -26.73 4.01
CA THR A 83 -13.93 -25.83 4.43
C THR A 83 -13.60 -24.34 4.31
N LEU A 84 -12.31 -23.97 4.36
CA LEU A 84 -11.81 -22.59 4.25
C LEU A 84 -11.21 -22.31 2.87
N ASN A 85 -11.36 -23.23 1.91
CA ASN A 85 -10.80 -23.10 0.57
C ASN A 85 -11.41 -21.92 -0.22
N PHE A 86 -12.62 -21.46 0.16
CA PHE A 86 -13.22 -20.26 -0.41
C PHE A 86 -12.42 -18.99 -0.07
N LEU A 87 -11.63 -18.99 1.02
CA LEU A 87 -10.73 -17.88 1.37
C LEU A 87 -9.49 -17.79 0.47
N ARG A 88 -9.26 -18.76 -0.42
CA ARG A 88 -8.22 -18.64 -1.46
C ARG A 88 -8.64 -17.72 -2.60
N ASP A 89 -9.94 -17.44 -2.72
CA ASP A 89 -10.40 -16.38 -3.61
C ASP A 89 -10.09 -15.04 -2.95
N SER A 90 -9.14 -14.28 -3.52
CA SER A 90 -8.71 -12.99 -2.98
C SER A 90 -9.87 -12.02 -2.83
N SER A 91 -10.85 -12.04 -3.74
CA SER A 91 -12.02 -11.17 -3.66
C SER A 91 -12.92 -11.53 -2.47
N VAL A 92 -13.10 -12.83 -2.21
CA VAL A 92 -13.91 -13.31 -1.08
C VAL A 92 -13.21 -13.05 0.25
N ALA A 93 -11.89 -13.28 0.32
CA ALA A 93 -11.11 -13.00 1.53
C ALA A 93 -11.10 -11.50 1.88
N ILE A 94 -10.91 -10.62 0.89
CA ILE A 94 -10.92 -9.17 1.09
C ILE A 94 -12.30 -8.70 1.55
N SER A 95 -13.39 -9.15 0.91
CA SER A 95 -14.74 -8.73 1.28
C SER A 95 -15.12 -9.16 2.71
N LEU A 96 -14.78 -10.39 3.10
CA LEU A 96 -15.05 -10.89 4.46
C LEU A 96 -14.23 -10.14 5.53
N THR A 97 -12.94 -9.91 5.28
CA THR A 97 -12.08 -9.21 6.25
C THR A 97 -12.48 -7.75 6.43
N MET A 98 -12.81 -7.05 5.34
CA MET A 98 -13.31 -5.68 5.40
C MET A 98 -14.67 -5.60 6.09
N MET A 99 -15.58 -6.55 5.84
CA MET A 99 -16.86 -6.62 6.53
C MET A 99 -16.68 -6.71 8.04
N ILE A 100 -15.83 -7.64 8.51
CA ILE A 100 -15.58 -7.82 9.95
C ILE A 100 -14.96 -6.56 10.56
N LEU A 101 -13.96 -5.97 9.88
CA LEU A 101 -13.30 -4.75 10.35
C LEU A 101 -14.28 -3.58 10.45
N PHE A 102 -15.12 -3.37 9.43
CA PHE A 102 -16.10 -2.28 9.45
C PHE A 102 -17.19 -2.50 10.50
N VAL A 103 -17.70 -3.72 10.67
CA VAL A 103 -18.67 -4.03 11.74
C VAL A 103 -18.07 -3.75 13.11
N ALA A 104 -16.84 -4.20 13.37
CA ALA A 104 -16.15 -3.92 14.63
C ALA A 104 -15.95 -2.40 14.84
N LEU A 105 -15.58 -1.67 13.80
CA LEU A 105 -15.36 -0.23 13.86
C LEU A 105 -16.66 0.53 14.15
N VAL A 106 -17.77 0.13 13.52
CA VAL A 106 -19.12 0.67 13.76
C VAL A 106 -19.56 0.44 15.21
N LEU A 107 -19.33 -0.76 15.75
CA LEU A 107 -19.68 -1.08 17.13
C LEU A 107 -18.88 -0.25 18.15
N VAL A 108 -17.61 0.04 17.86
CA VAL A 108 -16.74 0.82 18.75
C VAL A 108 -16.98 2.33 18.61
N ALA A 109 -17.21 2.83 17.39
CA ALA A 109 -17.45 4.26 17.14
C ALA A 109 -18.82 4.72 17.67
N GLY A 110 -19.79 3.80 17.80
CA GLY A 110 -21.12 4.07 18.33
C GLY A 110 -22.08 4.65 17.28
N LYS A 111 -23.38 4.52 17.55
CA LYS A 111 -24.47 4.88 16.61
C LYS A 111 -24.48 6.35 16.19
N GLU A 112 -23.94 7.24 17.02
CA GLU A 112 -23.88 8.69 16.75
C GLU A 112 -23.13 9.06 15.47
N PHE A 113 -22.17 8.24 15.02
CA PHE A 113 -21.35 8.52 13.85
C PHE A 113 -21.71 7.67 12.63
N THR A 114 -22.64 6.72 12.77
CA THR A 114 -22.97 5.74 11.73
C THR A 114 -24.40 5.86 11.21
N GLU A 115 -25.30 6.47 11.98
CA GLU A 115 -26.64 6.85 11.52
C GLU A 115 -26.64 8.36 11.17
N SER A 116 -26.50 8.68 9.88
CA SER A 116 -26.97 9.94 9.27
C SER A 116 -27.75 9.61 8.01
#